data_AF-A0A9D0VYY4-F1
#
_entry.id   AF-A0A9D0VYY4-F1
#
_cell.length_a   1.000
_cell.length_b   1.000
_cell.length_c   1.000
_cell.angle_alpha   90.00
_cell.angle_beta   90.00
_cell.angle_gamma   90.00
#
_symmetry.space_group_name_H-M   'P 1'
#
loop_
_entity.id
_entity.type
_entity.pdbx_description
1 polymer ?
#
loop_
_entity_poly.entity_id
_entity_poly.type
_entity_poly.pdbx_seq_one_letter_code
_entity_poly.pdbx_strand_id
1 'polypeptide(L)'
;MNSSGPLISVLIPSYNHQDYIRETVESIRRQPYENIEMVVVDDCSTDGSRQVLEQLQQESGAPIRLYLNERNRGVVPTVNAALGHAQGDLVVLFASDDLFCPDRFG
;
A
#
# COMPACT_ATOMS: atom_id res chain seq x y z
N MET A 1 11.42 18.58 -4.34
CA MET A 1 10.75 19.61 -3.51
C MET A 1 10.98 19.20 -2.07
N ASN A 2 11.26 20.13 -1.16
CA ASN A 2 11.57 19.78 0.23
C ASN A 2 10.34 19.10 0.86
N SER A 3 10.47 17.82 1.19
CA SER A 3 9.51 17.04 1.97
C SER A 3 9.35 17.69 3.35
N SER A 4 8.45 18.67 3.45
CA SER A 4 8.35 19.58 4.60
C SER A 4 7.53 18.98 5.75
N GLY A 5 7.16 17.70 5.66
CA GLY A 5 6.29 17.02 6.62
C GLY A 5 6.74 15.60 6.93
N PRO A 6 6.14 14.97 7.96
CA PRO A 6 6.47 13.62 8.41
C PRO A 6 6.31 12.57 7.31
N LEU A 7 7.14 11.53 7.29
CA LEU A 7 6.92 10.42 6.36
C LEU A 7 5.63 9.69 6.77
N ILE A 8 4.71 9.49 5.81
CA ILE A 8 3.48 8.72 6.02
C ILE A 8 3.65 7.33 5.42
N SER A 9 3.55 6.29 6.25
CA SER A 9 3.46 4.90 5.78
C SER A 9 2.00 4.50 5.58
N VAL A 10 1.59 4.25 4.35
CA VAL A 10 0.28 3.68 4.04
C VAL A 10 0.39 2.16 4.03
N LEU A 11 -0.21 1.51 5.03
CA LEU A 11 -0.25 0.05 5.16
C LEU A 11 -1.42 -0.49 4.36
N ILE A 12 -1.14 -1.40 3.44
CA ILE A 12 -2.13 -1.99 2.53
C ILE A 12 -2.07 -3.52 2.67
N PRO A 13 -2.80 -4.12 3.63
CA PRO A 13 -3.02 -5.56 3.61
C PRO A 13 -3.89 -5.92 2.40
N SER A 14 -3.49 -6.91 1.60
CA SER A 14 -4.20 -7.31 0.39
C SER A 14 -4.50 -8.80 0.39
N TYR A 15 -5.71 -9.19 -0.01
CA TYR A 15 -6.08 -10.58 -0.25
C TYR A 15 -7.20 -10.65 -1.29
N ASN A 16 -6.91 -11.18 -2.48
CA ASN A 16 -7.85 -11.37 -3.59
C ASN A 16 -8.58 -10.09 -4.07
N HIS A 17 -7.82 -9.04 -4.39
CA HIS A 17 -8.33 -7.76 -4.90
C HIS A 17 -7.76 -7.36 -6.27
N GLN A 18 -7.58 -8.31 -7.19
CA GLN A 18 -7.00 -8.06 -8.52
C GLN A 18 -7.67 -6.89 -9.27
N ASP A 19 -8.98 -6.72 -9.10
CA ASP A 19 -9.79 -5.76 -9.84
C ASP A 19 -9.71 -4.34 -9.26
N TYR A 20 -9.21 -4.19 -8.03
CA TYR A 20 -9.26 -2.92 -7.28
C TYR A 20 -7.87 -2.39 -6.91
N ILE A 21 -6.91 -3.28 -6.61
CA ILE A 21 -5.62 -2.91 -6.02
C ILE A 21 -4.83 -1.89 -6.87
N ARG A 22 -4.97 -1.95 -8.20
CA ARG A 22 -4.37 -0.96 -9.10
C ARG A 22 -4.96 0.43 -8.88
N GLU A 23 -6.28 0.56 -8.84
CA GLU A 23 -6.91 1.87 -8.66
C GLU A 23 -6.62 2.43 -7.27
N THR A 24 -6.58 1.57 -6.25
CA THR A 24 -6.16 1.89 -4.89
C THR A 24 -4.77 2.51 -4.85
N VAL A 25 -3.75 1.81 -5.38
CA VAL A 25 -2.37 2.30 -5.42
C VAL A 25 -2.26 3.60 -6.21
N GLU A 26 -2.90 3.68 -7.38
CA GLU A 26 -2.87 4.89 -8.21
C GLU A 26 -3.56 6.08 -7.52
N SER A 27 -4.60 5.85 -6.72
CA SER A 27 -5.26 6.92 -5.95
C SER A 27 -4.36 7.51 -4.85
N ILE A 28 -3.48 6.69 -4.26
CA ILE A 28 -2.48 7.14 -3.29
C ILE A 28 -1.35 7.89 -4.00
N ARG A 29 -0.88 7.40 -5.15
CA ARG A 29 0.14 8.09 -5.97
C ARG A 29 -0.29 9.47 -6.47
N ARG A 30 -1.60 9.70 -6.60
CA ARG A 30 -2.18 11.00 -6.99
C ARG A 30 -2.32 12.00 -5.83
N GLN A 31 -1.92 11.65 -4.61
CA GLN A 31 -1.97 12.61 -3.51
C GLN A 31 -0.98 13.77 -3.75
N PRO A 32 -1.35 15.02 -3.44
CA PRO A 32 -0.44 16.16 -3.56
C PRO A 32 0.72 16.08 -2.57
N TYR A 33 0.52 15.37 -1.45
CA TYR A 33 1.55 15.11 -0.46
C TYR A 33 2.55 14.05 -0.96
N GLU A 34 3.81 14.46 -1.15
CA GLU A 34 4.83 13.61 -1.78
C GLU A 34 5.57 12.66 -0.81
N ASN A 35 5.60 12.95 0.50
CA ASN A 35 6.42 12.20 1.46
C ASN A 35 5.69 10.93 1.98
N ILE A 36 5.39 10.02 1.05
CA ILE A 36 4.60 8.81 1.29
C ILE A 36 5.43 7.57 0.92
N GLU A 37 5.36 6.52 1.73
CA GLU A 37 5.68 5.16 1.32
C GLU A 37 4.43 4.27 1.40
N MET A 38 4.32 3.30 0.50
CA MET A 38 3.29 2.28 0.55
C MET A 38 3.91 0.95 0.99
N VAL A 39 3.41 0.39 2.09
CA VAL A 39 3.80 -0.92 2.60
C VAL A 39 2.67 -1.90 2.30
N VAL A 40 2.87 -2.73 1.28
CA VAL A 40 1.85 -3.67 0.82
C VAL A 40 2.23 -5.07 1.27
N VAL A 41 1.30 -5.78 1.90
CA VAL A 41 1.47 -7.19 2.26
C VAL A 41 0.36 -7.99 1.62
N ASP A 42 0.70 -8.83 0.63
CA ASP A 42 -0.22 -9.80 0.04
C ASP A 42 -0.34 -11.02 0.95
N ASP A 43 -1.55 -11.28 1.45
CA ASP A 43 -1.84 -12.38 2.36
C ASP A 43 -2.13 -13.71 1.64
N CYS A 44 -1.25 -14.01 0.71
CA CYS A 44 -1.32 -15.17 -0.16
C CYS A 44 -2.56 -15.22 -1.04
N SER A 45 -2.77 -14.16 -1.84
CA SER A 45 -3.81 -14.12 -2.85
C SER A 45 -3.66 -15.26 -3.86
N THR A 46 -4.81 -15.76 -4.30
CA THR A 46 -4.95 -16.84 -5.29
C THR A 46 -5.46 -16.34 -6.64
N ASP A 47 -5.74 -15.05 -6.75
CA ASP A 47 -6.15 -14.36 -7.97
C ASP A 47 -4.96 -13.63 -8.64
N GLY A 48 -5.24 -12.65 -9.51
CA GLY A 48 -4.25 -11.80 -10.17
C GLY A 48 -3.57 -10.73 -9.29
N SER A 49 -3.90 -10.61 -7.99
CA SER A 49 -3.45 -9.49 -7.14
C SER A 49 -1.93 -9.38 -7.07
N ARG A 50 -1.23 -10.52 -6.91
CA ARG A 50 0.23 -10.54 -6.78
C ARG A 50 0.90 -10.01 -8.04
N GLN A 51 0.44 -10.45 -9.21
CA GLN A 51 0.99 -10.03 -10.50
C GLN A 51 0.77 -8.52 -10.71
N VAL A 52 -0.40 -8.01 -10.35
CA VAL A 52 -0.68 -6.56 -10.42
C VAL A 52 0.23 -5.78 -9.46
N LEU A 53 0.42 -6.26 -8.24
CA LEU A 53 1.31 -5.64 -7.25
C LEU A 53 2.78 -5.64 -7.68
N GLU A 54 3.26 -6.75 -8.25
CA GLU A 54 4.61 -6.86 -8.81
C GLU A 54 4.82 -5.89 -9.98
N GLN A 55 3.82 -5.74 -10.87
CA GLN A 55 3.86 -4.74 -11.94
C GLN A 55 3.93 -3.32 -11.37
N LEU A 56 3.02 -2.97 -10.46
CA LEU A 56 2.97 -1.66 -9.82
C LEU A 56 4.28 -1.31 -9.11
N GLN A 57 4.97 -2.28 -8.51
CA GLN A 57 6.26 -2.08 -7.86
C GLN A 57 7.36 -1.62 -8.84
N GLN A 58 7.29 -2.02 -10.12
CA GLN A 58 8.25 -1.61 -11.14
C GLN A 58 7.90 -0.27 -11.82
N GLU A 59 6.67 0.21 -11.63
CA GLU A 59 6.20 1.47 -12.20
C GLU A 59 6.74 2.68 -11.41
N SER A 60 6.94 3.81 -12.08
CA SER A 60 7.38 5.07 -11.46
C SER A 60 6.29 5.68 -10.56
N GLY A 61 6.66 6.24 -9.42
CA GLY A 61 5.75 6.92 -8.49
C GLY A 61 6.22 6.80 -7.04
N ALA A 62 5.32 7.06 -6.09
CA ALA A 62 5.58 6.74 -4.69
C ALA A 62 5.92 5.25 -4.54
N PRO A 63 7.01 4.91 -3.81
CA PRO A 63 7.56 3.56 -3.79
C PRO A 63 6.64 2.56 -3.08
N ILE A 64 6.58 1.34 -3.63
CA ILE A 64 5.84 0.21 -3.07
C ILE A 64 6.82 -0.79 -2.50
N ARG A 65 6.73 -1.03 -1.19
CA ARG A 65 7.43 -2.11 -0.49
C ARG A 65 6.47 -3.29 -0.37
N LEU A 66 6.57 -4.20 -1.34
CA LEU A 66 5.73 -5.38 -1.45
C LEU A 66 6.33 -6.55 -0.67
N TYR A 67 5.51 -7.20 0.17
CA TYR A 67 5.82 -8.44 0.86
C TYR A 67 4.75 -9.47 0.56
N LEU A 68 5.16 -10.72 0.33
CA LEU A 68 4.26 -11.81 -0.05
C LEU A 68 4.26 -12.85 1.07
N ASN A 69 3.10 -13.10 1.69
CA ASN A 69 2.97 -14.20 2.64
C ASN A 69 2.96 -15.55 1.91
N GLU A 70 3.57 -16.57 2.53
CA GLU A 70 3.58 -17.95 2.01
C GLU A 70 2.23 -18.67 2.20
N ARG A 71 1.38 -18.16 3.09
CA ARG A 71 0.04 -18.67 3.38
C ARG A 71 -0.86 -17.52 3.83
N ASN A 72 -2.17 -17.69 3.70
CA ASN A 72 -3.12 -16.74 4.28
C ASN A 72 -3.06 -16.80 5.82
N ARG A 73 -2.75 -15.66 6.45
CA ARG A 73 -2.60 -15.48 7.90
C ARG A 73 -3.77 -14.71 8.51
N GLY A 74 -4.65 -14.17 7.68
CA GLY A 74 -5.74 -13.27 8.05
C GLY A 74 -5.28 -11.82 8.15
N VAL A 75 -6.26 -10.91 8.23
CA VAL A 75 -6.02 -9.46 8.20
C VAL A 75 -5.13 -8.96 9.34
N VAL A 76 -5.34 -9.42 10.58
CA VAL A 76 -4.60 -8.89 11.74
C VAL A 76 -3.10 -9.20 11.67
N PRO A 77 -2.67 -10.47 11.44
CA PRO A 77 -1.25 -10.75 11.26
C PRO A 77 -0.63 -10.04 10.06
N THR A 78 -1.39 -9.86 8.99
CA THR A 78 -0.94 -9.15 7.77
C THR A 78 -0.73 -7.67 8.03
N VAL A 79 -1.66 -7.01 8.75
CA VAL A 79 -1.51 -5.62 9.19
C VAL A 79 -0.32 -5.47 10.14
N ASN A 80 -0.14 -6.38 11.10
CA ASN A 80 1.00 -6.33 12.01
C ASN A 80 2.35 -6.50 11.27
N ALA A 81 2.39 -7.34 10.24
CA ALA A 81 3.57 -7.47 9.37
C ALA A 81 3.84 -6.17 8.62
N ALA A 82 2.82 -5.56 8.00
CA ALA A 82 2.94 -4.27 7.32
C ALA A 82 3.46 -3.19 8.28
N LEU A 83 2.87 -3.08 9.47
CA LEU A 83 3.29 -2.13 10.50
C LEU A 83 4.75 -2.34 10.92
N GLY A 84 5.19 -3.59 11.04
CA GLY A 84 6.59 -3.91 11.37
C GLY A 84 7.60 -3.50 10.28
N HIS A 85 7.14 -3.24 9.06
CA HIS A 85 7.97 -2.77 7.96
C HIS A 85 7.90 -1.25 7.73
N ALA A 86 6.94 -0.55 8.35
CA ALA A 86 6.75 0.88 8.23
C ALA A 86 7.94 1.68 8.77
N GLN A 87 8.30 2.77 8.08
CA GLN A 87 9.39 3.69 8.41
C GLN A 87 8.90 5.11 8.69
N GLY A 88 7.62 5.40 8.43
CA GLY A 88 7.02 6.71 8.59
C GLY A 88 6.80 7.11 10.04
N ASP A 89 6.82 8.42 10.29
CA ASP A 89 6.45 9.02 11.57
C ASP A 89 4.94 8.88 11.82
N LEU A 90 4.16 8.78 10.73
CA LEU A 90 2.71 8.57 10.75
C LEU A 90 2.36 7.31 9.96
N VAL A 91 1.28 6.63 10.40
CA VAL A 91 0.81 5.40 9.79
C VAL A 91 -0.67 5.52 9.44
N VAL A 92 -1.02 5.09 8.23
CA VAL A 92 -2.41 4.96 7.77
C VAL A 92 -2.66 3.53 7.38
N LEU A 93 -3.59 2.86 8.05
CA LEU A 93 -4.12 1.58 7.58
C LEU A 93 -5.17 1.86 6.49
N PHE A 94 -5.01 1.25 5.32
CA PHE A 94 -5.90 1.46 4.19
C PHE A 94 -6.29 0.16 3.51
N ALA A 95 -7.57 0.05 3.13
CA ALA A 95 -8.10 -1.14 2.48
C ALA A 95 -7.59 -1.20 1.03
N SER A 96 -7.23 -2.40 0.58
CA SER A 96 -6.71 -2.67 -0.76
C SER A 96 -7.74 -2.47 -1.89
N ASP A 97 -9.01 -2.29 -1.56
CA ASP A 97 -10.15 -2.16 -2.46
C ASP A 97 -10.85 -0.78 -2.39
N ASP A 98 -10.29 0.17 -1.63
CA ASP A 98 -10.82 1.53 -1.50
C ASP A 98 -10.04 2.56 -2.35
N LEU A 99 -10.73 3.63 -2.75
CA LEU A 99 -10.09 4.78 -3.39
C LEU A 99 -9.72 5.85 -2.35
N PHE A 100 -8.48 6.32 -2.40
CA PHE A 100 -8.07 7.50 -1.65
C PHE A 100 -8.74 8.74 -2.24
N CYS A 101 -9.51 9.47 -1.41
CA CYS A 101 -10.03 10.77 -1.81
C CYS A 101 -8.88 11.68 -2.27
N PRO A 102 -9.09 12.51 -3.32
CA PRO A 102 -8.17 13.58 -3.63
C PRO A 102 -7.96 14.46 -2.39
N ASP A 103 -6.72 14.88 -2.13
CA ASP A 103 -6.37 15.84 -1.08
C ASP A 103 -6.65 15.39 0.37
N ARG A 104 -6.44 14.09 0.66
CA ARG A 104 -6.70 13.55 2.00
C ARG A 104 -5.63 13.95 3.04
N PHE A 105 -4.43 14.31 2.59
CA PHE A 105 -3.33 14.72 3.46
C PHE A 105 -3.10 16.25 3.49
N GLY A 106 -3.90 17.01 2.73
CA GLY A 106 -3.87 18.48 2.67
C GLY A 106 -2.86 19.07 1.69
#